data_AF-A0AA88ADI7-F1
#
_entry.id   AF-A0AA88ADI7-F1
#
_cell.length_a   1.000
_cell.length_b   1.000
_cell.length_c   1.000
_cell.angle_alpha   90.00
_cell.angle_beta   90.00
_cell.angle_gamma   90.00
#
_symmetry.space_group_name_H-M   'P 1'
#
loop_
_entity.id
_entity.type
_entity.pdbx_description
1 polymer ?
#
loop_
_entity_poly.entity_id
_entity_poly.type
_entity_poly.pdbx_seq_one_letter_code
_entity_poly.pdbx_strand_id
1 'polypeptide(L)'
;MSTVRSTIPKDRAALLDCAELMDLSKDRVVDSISTLYLQNLTTHSREDVHAWLSSVLTNHVTCLDGLEEGDFPTWVAARDRRLLQAWEKDIKANIVVAKDGSGNYKTVKEAVDAVPKNSKNSRF
;
A
#
# COMPACT_ATOMS: atom_id res chain seq x y z
N MET A 1 32.83 29.39 -13.97
CA MET A 1 31.57 29.48 -13.20
C MET A 1 31.05 28.05 -13.06
N SER A 2 31.38 27.40 -11.94
CA SER A 2 31.15 25.96 -11.77
C SER A 2 29.75 25.70 -11.25
N THR A 3 28.93 25.00 -12.03
CA THR A 3 27.60 24.57 -11.60
C THR A 3 27.75 23.29 -10.78
N VAL A 4 27.54 23.37 -9.48
CA VAL A 4 27.40 22.21 -8.59
C VAL A 4 26.11 21.50 -8.97
N ARG A 5 26.21 20.42 -9.76
CA ARG A 5 25.09 19.54 -10.04
C ARG A 5 24.95 18.61 -8.84
N SER A 6 23.96 18.85 -8.00
CA SER A 6 23.53 17.91 -6.97
C SER A 6 23.08 16.62 -7.66
N THR A 7 23.97 15.63 -7.73
CA THR A 7 23.67 14.31 -8.28
C THR A 7 23.29 13.39 -7.13
N ILE A 8 22.09 13.57 -6.56
CA ILE A 8 21.45 12.47 -5.84
C ILE A 8 20.85 11.58 -6.94
N PRO A 9 21.27 10.30 -7.07
CA PRO A 9 20.63 9.37 -8.00
C PRO A 9 19.13 9.33 -7.70
N LYS A 10 18.26 9.35 -8.71
CA LYS A 10 16.79 9.31 -8.53
C LYS A 10 16.37 8.15 -7.62
N ASP A 11 17.03 7.02 -7.80
CA ASP A 11 17.00 5.82 -6.98
C ASP A 11 17.22 6.08 -5.48
N ARG A 12 18.17 6.96 -5.13
CA ARG A 12 18.47 7.31 -3.73
C ARG A 12 17.41 8.22 -3.13
N ALA A 13 16.84 9.12 -3.92
CA ALA A 13 15.73 9.95 -3.46
C ALA A 13 14.49 9.09 -3.18
N ALA A 14 14.10 8.25 -4.14
CA ALA A 14 12.99 7.31 -3.99
C ALA A 14 13.15 6.36 -2.78
N LEU A 15 14.37 5.87 -2.53
CA LEU A 15 14.65 5.04 -1.36
C LEU A 15 14.53 5.80 -0.03
N LEU A 16 14.93 7.07 0.01
CA LEU A 16 14.78 7.91 1.21
C LEU A 16 13.31 8.22 1.47
N ASP A 17 12.56 8.54 0.42
CA ASP A 17 11.13 8.81 0.50
C ASP A 17 10.37 7.55 0.96
N CYS A 18 10.68 6.38 0.41
CA CYS A 18 10.12 5.13 0.89
C CYS A 18 10.47 4.84 2.36
N ALA A 19 11.73 5.06 2.77
CA ALA A 19 12.14 4.85 4.15
C ALA A 19 11.33 5.74 5.12
N GLU A 20 11.11 7.01 4.76
CA GLU A 20 10.26 7.92 5.54
C GLU A 20 8.81 7.42 5.62
N LEU A 21 8.22 6.97 4.51
CA LEU A 21 6.87 6.41 4.47
C LEU A 21 6.74 5.15 5.35
N MET A 22 7.77 4.31 5.41
CA MET A 22 7.78 3.10 6.22
C MET A 22 7.94 3.42 7.71
N ASP A 23 8.75 4.42 8.06
CA ASP A 23 8.86 4.89 9.45
C ASP A 23 7.54 5.50 9.95
N LEU A 24 6.87 6.32 9.14
CA LEU A 24 5.52 6.81 9.45
C LEU A 24 4.52 5.66 9.64
N SER A 25 4.63 4.61 8.82
CA SER A 25 3.75 3.44 8.91
C SER A 25 3.97 2.67 10.21
N LYS A 26 5.22 2.53 10.64
CA LYS A 26 5.58 1.89 11.91
C LYS A 26 4.92 2.63 13.09
N ASP A 27 5.00 3.95 13.13
CA ASP A 27 4.39 4.75 14.21
C ASP A 27 2.87 4.52 14.25
N ARG A 28 2.21 4.52 13.08
CA ARG A 28 0.76 4.28 12.98
C ARG A 28 0.34 2.87 13.40
N VAL A 29 1.17 1.87 13.12
CA VAL A 29 0.95 0.50 13.61
C VAL A 29 1.09 0.44 15.13
N VAL A 30 2.11 1.09 15.70
CA VAL A 30 2.33 1.13 17.15
C VAL A 30 1.19 1.85 17.88
N ASP A 31 0.72 2.98 17.35
CA ASP A 31 -0.43 3.71 17.89
C ASP A 31 -1.69 2.85 17.86
N SER A 32 -1.93 2.14 16.75
CA SER A 32 -3.06 1.22 16.60
C SER A 32 -3.02 0.10 17.64
N ILE A 33 -1.85 -0.53 17.82
CA ILE A 33 -1.66 -1.59 18.81
C ILE A 33 -1.86 -1.05 20.22
N SER A 34 -1.33 0.14 20.52
CA SER A 34 -1.47 0.78 21.84
C SER A 34 -2.92 1.06 22.18
N THR A 35 -3.70 1.59 21.23
CA THR A 35 -5.13 1.83 21.39
C THR A 35 -5.91 0.52 21.61
N LEU A 36 -5.58 -0.54 20.87
CA LEU A 36 -6.23 -1.85 21.01
C LEU A 36 -5.85 -2.54 22.33
N TYR A 37 -4.58 -2.46 22.74
CA TYR A 37 -4.04 -3.12 23.93
C TYR A 37 -4.55 -2.49 25.23
N LEU A 38 -4.65 -1.16 25.28
CA LEU A 38 -5.18 -0.45 26.44
C LEU A 38 -6.69 -0.65 26.63
N GLN A 39 -7.37 -1.38 25.71
CA GLN A 39 -8.80 -1.63 25.70
C GLN A 39 -9.68 -0.38 25.84
N ASN A 40 -9.10 0.82 25.63
CA ASN A 40 -9.80 2.09 25.69
C ASN A 40 -10.49 2.38 24.34
N LEU A 41 -11.28 1.41 23.89
CA LEU A 41 -11.89 1.40 22.58
C LEU A 41 -13.17 2.20 22.59
N THR A 42 -13.05 3.50 22.32
CA THR A 42 -14.19 4.34 21.96
C THR A 42 -14.49 4.21 20.45
N THR A 43 -15.65 4.69 20.01
CA THR A 43 -15.96 4.79 18.57
C THR A 43 -14.93 5.64 17.83
N HIS A 44 -14.48 6.73 18.43
CA HIS A 44 -13.43 7.60 17.88
C HIS A 44 -12.09 6.86 17.78
N SER A 45 -11.72 6.12 18.82
CA SER A 45 -10.50 5.28 18.83
C SER A 45 -10.51 4.21 17.73
N ARG A 46 -11.68 3.67 17.36
CA ARG A 46 -11.82 2.73 16.24
C ARG A 46 -11.66 3.44 14.89
N GLU A 47 -12.20 4.64 14.76
CA GLU A 47 -12.03 5.47 13.56
C GLU A 47 -10.56 5.85 13.36
N ASP A 48 -9.85 6.20 14.44
CA ASP A 48 -8.41 6.48 14.43
C ASP A 48 -7.61 5.25 13.98
N VAL A 49 -7.87 4.07 14.55
CA VAL A 49 -7.20 2.81 14.15
C VAL A 49 -7.47 2.51 12.67
N HIS A 50 -8.71 2.67 12.21
CA HIS A 50 -9.03 2.44 10.80
C HIS A 50 -8.30 3.44 9.88
N ALA A 51 -8.25 4.72 10.26
CA ALA A 51 -7.54 5.75 9.53
C ALA A 51 -6.01 5.50 9.50
N TRP A 52 -5.42 5.11 10.64
CA TRP A 52 -4.01 4.78 10.76
C TRP A 52 -3.63 3.57 9.91
N LEU A 53 -4.39 2.48 9.98
CA LEU A 53 -4.15 1.28 9.16
C LEU A 53 -4.37 1.55 7.67
N SER A 54 -5.38 2.36 7.31
CA SER A 54 -5.57 2.79 5.92
C SER A 54 -4.36 3.59 5.42
N SER A 55 -3.83 4.50 6.25
CA SER A 55 -2.63 5.27 5.94
C SER A 55 -1.40 4.37 5.77
N VAL A 56 -1.25 3.30 6.55
CA VAL A 56 -0.15 2.32 6.40
C VAL A 56 -0.20 1.65 5.04
N LEU A 57 -1.39 1.21 4.60
CA LEU A 57 -1.57 0.60 3.29
C LEU A 57 -1.24 1.59 2.16
N THR A 58 -1.72 2.83 2.25
CA THR A 58 -1.39 3.89 1.28
C THR A 58 0.11 4.16 1.23
N ASN A 59 0.76 4.33 2.38
CA ASN A 59 2.21 4.57 2.45
C ASN A 59 3.01 3.42 1.84
N HIS A 60 2.56 2.18 2.03
CA HIS A 60 3.19 1.00 1.44
C HIS A 60 3.10 1.01 -0.09
N VAL A 61 1.90 1.27 -0.64
CA VAL A 61 1.70 1.39 -2.10
C VAL A 61 2.53 2.54 -2.66
N THR A 62 2.47 3.73 -2.07
CA THR A 62 3.25 4.89 -2.52
C THR A 62 4.77 4.63 -2.49
N CYS A 63 5.28 3.94 -1.48
CA CYS A 63 6.70 3.54 -1.46
C CYS A 63 7.02 2.62 -2.65
N LEU A 64 6.20 1.60 -2.90
CA LEU A 64 6.44 0.66 -4.00
C LEU A 64 6.38 1.36 -5.35
N ASP A 65 5.36 2.19 -5.58
CA ASP A 65 5.20 2.98 -6.80
C ASP A 65 6.44 3.89 -7.04
N GLY A 66 6.92 4.56 -5.98
CA GLY A 66 8.11 5.41 -6.04
C GLY A 66 9.41 4.66 -6.34
N LEU A 67 9.49 3.38 -5.96
CA LEU A 67 10.61 2.49 -6.29
C LEU A 67 10.48 1.87 -7.69
N GLU A 68 9.29 1.84 -8.27
CA GLU A 68 9.01 1.29 -9.60
C GLU A 68 9.18 2.31 -10.74
N GLU A 69 9.10 3.62 -10.45
CA GLU A 69 9.34 4.69 -11.44
C GLU A 69 10.80 4.79 -11.97
N GLY A 70 11.69 3.85 -11.60
CA GLY A 70 13.04 3.72 -12.14
C GLY A 70 13.42 2.27 -12.35
N ASP A 71 14.23 1.99 -13.38
CA ASP A 71 15.00 0.75 -13.44
C ASP A 71 15.65 0.54 -12.08
N PHE A 72 15.39 -0.60 -11.43
CA PHE A 72 15.90 -0.88 -10.10
C PHE A 72 17.41 -0.53 -10.00
N PRO A 73 17.84 0.03 -8.86
CA PRO A 73 19.23 0.43 -8.68
C PRO A 73 20.18 -0.72 -9.01
N THR A 74 21.34 -0.42 -9.61
CA THR A 74 22.31 -1.46 -10.05
C THR A 74 22.83 -2.34 -8.90
N TRP A 75 22.68 -1.90 -7.65
CA TRP A 75 23.06 -2.65 -6.46
C TRP A 75 21.99 -3.67 -6.01
N VAL A 76 20.74 -3.55 -6.47
CA VAL A 76 19.69 -4.56 -6.24
C VAL A 76 19.96 -5.73 -7.18
N ALA A 77 20.11 -6.95 -6.64
CA ALA A 77 20.44 -8.10 -7.47
C ALA A 77 19.30 -8.46 -8.43
N ALA A 78 19.62 -8.94 -9.63
CA ALA A 78 18.62 -9.32 -10.64
C ALA A 78 17.59 -10.35 -10.14
N ARG A 79 17.99 -11.22 -9.21
CA ARG A 79 17.10 -12.17 -8.54
C ARG A 79 16.04 -11.44 -7.71
N ASP A 80 16.45 -10.45 -6.93
CA ASP A 80 15.57 -9.70 -6.02
C ASP A 80 14.61 -8.81 -6.81
N ARG A 81 15.09 -8.18 -7.90
CA ARG A 81 14.24 -7.48 -8.87
C ARG A 81 13.14 -8.38 -9.43
N ARG A 82 13.49 -9.62 -9.80
CA ARG A 82 12.54 -10.60 -10.32
C ARG A 82 11.51 -11.03 -9.27
N LEU A 83 11.89 -11.10 -8.00
CA LEU A 83 10.97 -11.40 -6.91
C LEU A 83 10.02 -10.23 -6.64
N LEU A 84 10.52 -8.99 -6.67
CA LEU A 84 9.72 -7.77 -6.50
C LEU A 84 8.71 -7.59 -7.65
N GLN A 85 9.11 -7.87 -8.89
CA GLN A 85 8.23 -7.83 -10.07
C GLN A 85 7.31 -9.04 -10.22
N ALA A 86 7.55 -10.13 -9.50
CA ALA A 86 6.73 -11.34 -9.62
C ALA A 86 5.34 -11.15 -9.01
N TRP A 87 5.22 -10.29 -7.99
CA TRP A 87 3.99 -10.05 -7.26
C TRP A 87 2.85 -9.54 -8.15
N GLU A 88 3.09 -8.56 -9.03
CA GLU A 88 2.03 -7.97 -9.85
C GLU A 88 1.43 -8.93 -10.88
N LYS A 89 2.27 -9.80 -11.47
CA LYS A 89 1.81 -10.77 -12.47
C LYS A 89 0.99 -11.91 -11.86
N ASP A 90 1.15 -12.11 -10.54
CA ASP A 90 0.51 -13.18 -9.80
C ASP A 90 -0.68 -12.69 -8.94
N ILE A 91 -0.92 -11.38 -8.78
CA ILE A 91 -2.16 -10.86 -8.21
C ILE A 91 -3.31 -11.07 -9.19
N LYS A 92 -4.05 -12.16 -9.00
CA LYS A 92 -5.35 -12.35 -9.63
C LYS A 92 -6.40 -11.59 -8.84
N ALA A 93 -6.82 -10.44 -9.35
CA ALA A 93 -7.97 -9.73 -8.80
C ALA A 93 -9.22 -10.60 -8.91
N ASN A 94 -9.90 -10.85 -7.78
CA ASN A 94 -11.16 -11.60 -7.78
C ASN A 94 -12.31 -10.80 -8.41
N ILE A 95 -12.21 -9.46 -8.38
CA ILE A 95 -13.20 -8.53 -8.92
C ILE A 95 -12.45 -7.34 -9.53
N VAL A 96 -12.79 -6.95 -10.77
CA VAL A 96 -12.22 -5.77 -11.46
C VAL A 96 -13.33 -4.76 -11.72
N VAL A 97 -13.10 -3.47 -11.45
CA VAL A 97 -14.01 -2.38 -11.79
C VAL A 97 -13.39 -1.54 -12.90
N ALA A 98 -13.98 -1.55 -14.09
CA ALA A 98 -13.47 -0.80 -15.24
C ALA A 98 -14.60 -0.09 -15.99
N LYS A 99 -14.46 1.23 -16.13
CA LYS A 99 -15.47 2.11 -16.74
C LYS A 99 -15.69 1.82 -18.23
N ASP A 100 -14.68 1.31 -18.90
CA ASP A 100 -14.70 0.88 -20.30
C ASP A 100 -15.41 -0.47 -20.52
N GLY A 101 -15.78 -1.17 -19.43
CA GLY A 101 -16.42 -2.48 -19.47
C GLY A 101 -15.47 -3.66 -19.60
N SER A 102 -14.15 -3.44 -19.50
CA SER A 102 -13.14 -4.51 -19.51
C SER A 102 -13.10 -5.33 -18.21
N GLY A 103 -13.77 -4.85 -17.15
CA GLY A 103 -13.86 -5.49 -15.83
C GLY A 103 -15.26 -6.03 -15.52
N ASN A 104 -15.41 -6.57 -14.32
CA ASN A 104 -16.65 -7.18 -13.82
C ASN A 104 -17.76 -6.14 -13.60
N TYR A 105 -17.41 -4.90 -13.21
CA TYR A 105 -18.35 -3.82 -12.93
C TYR A 105 -17.88 -2.50 -13.53
N LYS A 106 -18.79 -1.57 -13.81
CA LYS A 106 -18.44 -0.26 -14.39
C LYS A 106 -18.22 0.83 -13.34
N THR A 107 -18.73 0.62 -12.13
CA THR A 107 -18.63 1.57 -11.02
C THR A 107 -18.32 0.87 -9.70
N VAL A 108 -17.70 1.59 -8.78
CA VAL A 108 -17.40 1.09 -7.43
C VAL A 108 -18.69 0.75 -6.67
N LYS A 109 -19.73 1.57 -6.82
CA LYS A 109 -21.02 1.34 -6.16
C LYS A 109 -21.65 0.01 -6.56
N GLU A 110 -21.65 -0.29 -7.85
CA GLU A 110 -22.18 -1.56 -8.39
C GLU A 110 -21.43 -2.77 -7.83
N ALA A 111 -20.10 -2.69 -7.75
CA ALA A 111 -19.28 -3.74 -7.18
C ALA A 111 -19.56 -3.97 -5.69
N VAL A 112 -19.76 -2.90 -4.92
CA VAL A 112 -20.10 -2.96 -3.49
C VAL A 112 -21.49 -3.54 -3.27
N ASP A 113 -22.48 -3.14 -4.08
CA ASP A 113 -23.85 -3.63 -3.99
C ASP A 113 -23.97 -5.12 -4.33
N ALA A 114 -23.05 -5.65 -5.14
CA ALA A 114 -23.01 -7.07 -5.53
C ALA A 114 -22.43 -8.00 -4.45
N VAL A 115 -21.85 -7.46 -3.36
CA VAL A 115 -21.34 -8.27 -2.25
C VAL A 115 -22.51 -8.87 -1.45
N PRO A 116 -22.62 -10.20 -1.32
CA PRO A 116 -23.70 -10.83 -0.57
C PRO A 116 -23.70 -10.37 0.90
N LYS A 117 -24.83 -9.84 1.38
CA LYS A 117 -24.94 -9.32 2.76
C LYS A 117 -25.01 -10.41 3.86
N ASN A 118 -24.98 -11.69 3.49
CA ASN A 118 -25.09 -12.82 4.41
C ASN A 118 -24.05 -13.90 4.12
N SER A 119 -22.86 -13.81 4.75
CA SER A 119 -21.99 -14.97 4.89
C SER A 119 -22.57 -15.88 5.99
N LYS A 120 -23.14 -17.02 5.61
CA LYS A 120 -23.45 -18.11 6.55
C LYS A 120 -22.23 -19.01 6.83
N ASN A 121 -21.02 -18.58 6.48
CA ASN A 121 -19.79 -19.33 6.76
C ASN A 121 -18.99 -18.67 7.87
N SER A 122 -19.51 -18.77 9.09
CA SER A 122 -18.67 -18.93 10.27
C SER A 122 -18.37 -20.42 10.39
N ARG A 123 -17.18 -20.84 9.97
CA ARG A 123 -16.56 -22.09 10.43
C ARG A 123 -15.33 -21.64 11.21
N PHE A 124 -15.51 -21.63 12.54
CA PHE A 124 -14.56 -21.53 13.65
C PHE A 124 -13.20 -20.88 13.38
#